data_AF-A0A812RGR2-F1
#
_entry.id   AF-A0A812RGR2-F1
#
_cell.length_a   1.000
_cell.length_b   1.000
_cell.length_c   1.000
_cell.angle_alpha   90.00
_cell.angle_beta   90.00
_cell.angle_gamma   90.00
#
_symmetry.space_group_name_H-M   'P 1'
#
loop_
_entity.id
_entity.type
_entity.pdbx_description
1 polymer ?
#
loop_
_entity_poly.entity_id
_entity_poly.type
_entity_poly.pdbx_seq_one_letter_code
_entity_poly.pdbx_strand_id
1 'polypeptide(L)'
;LDPAGYGFETAVAALEALDPGFGAALHQAMALTPAVAALWRSPALVGAVHKLKGWRSVAAHPIFNIRPKSPSARELNYGLHQDPAFWGEAAAEIDVVAAWLPLVPVSE
;
A
#
# COMPACT_ATOMS: atom_id res chain seq x y z
N LEU A 1 -7.46 13.20 9.62
CA LEU A 1 -7.62 13.41 8.16
C LEU A 1 -9.11 13.64 7.96
N ASP A 2 -9.59 14.82 8.37
CA ASP A 2 -9.80 15.93 7.43
C ASP A 2 -9.59 17.31 8.09
N PRO A 3 -8.63 18.13 7.62
CA PRO A 3 -8.51 19.52 8.04
C PRO A 3 -9.11 20.54 7.04
N ALA A 4 -9.68 20.13 5.89
CA ALA A 4 -10.05 21.07 4.82
C ALA A 4 -11.27 20.68 3.93
N GLY A 5 -11.96 19.57 4.17
CA GLY A 5 -13.12 19.11 3.38
C GLY A 5 -12.78 18.38 2.08
N TYR A 6 -11.52 18.00 1.86
CA TYR A 6 -11.07 17.37 0.60
C TYR A 6 -10.82 15.86 0.75
N GLY A 7 -11.13 15.10 -0.30
CA GLY A 7 -10.83 13.66 -0.40
C GLY A 7 -9.33 13.35 -0.39
N PHE A 8 -8.96 12.09 -0.15
CA PHE A 8 -7.57 11.65 -0.03
C PHE A 8 -6.76 11.96 -1.29
N GLU A 9 -7.30 11.65 -2.47
CA GLU A 9 -6.70 11.95 -3.77
C GLU A 9 -6.51 13.45 -4.00
N THR A 10 -7.48 14.27 -3.59
CA THR A 10 -7.41 15.72 -3.75
C THR A 10 -6.30 16.30 -2.87
N ALA A 11 -6.17 15.82 -1.63
CA ALA A 11 -5.09 16.25 -0.74
C ALA A 11 -3.71 15.86 -1.27
N VAL A 12 -3.54 14.62 -1.76
CA VAL A 12 -2.27 14.16 -2.34
C VAL A 12 -1.93 14.93 -3.62
N ALA A 13 -2.91 15.20 -4.50
CA ALA A 13 -2.70 15.96 -5.72
C ALA A 13 -2.30 17.42 -5.44
N ALA A 14 -2.90 18.06 -4.43
CA ALA A 14 -2.53 19.41 -4.02
C ALA A 14 -1.10 19.46 -3.49
N LEU A 15 -0.69 18.47 -2.69
CA LEU A 15 0.68 18.38 -2.17
C LEU A 15 1.70 18.10 -3.28
N GLU A 16 1.38 17.21 -4.22
CA GLU A 16 2.21 16.94 -5.39
C GLU A 16 2.40 18.18 -6.28
N ALA A 17 1.39 19.05 -6.39
CA ALA A 17 1.49 20.30 -7.13
C ALA A 17 2.40 21.35 -6.44
N LEU A 18 2.49 21.29 -5.11
CA LEU A 18 3.35 22.17 -4.31
C LEU A 18 4.79 21.63 -4.22
N ASP A 19 4.95 20.31 -4.19
CA ASP A 19 6.21 19.59 -4.05
C ASP A 19 6.24 18.38 -5.01
N PRO A 20 6.70 18.56 -6.26
CA PRO A 20 6.78 17.47 -7.22
C PRO A 20 7.64 16.31 -6.71
N GLY A 21 7.08 15.09 -6.70
CA GLY A 21 7.72 13.92 -6.10
C GLY A 21 7.22 13.57 -4.69
N PHE A 22 6.32 14.39 -4.11
CA PHE A 22 5.68 14.10 -2.83
C PHE A 22 5.07 12.69 -2.78
N GLY A 23 4.40 12.23 -3.84
CA GLY A 23 3.82 10.89 -3.91
C GLY A 23 4.86 9.77 -3.78
N ALA A 24 6.05 9.95 -4.35
CA ALA A 24 7.16 9.00 -4.21
C ALA A 24 7.74 9.02 -2.79
N ALA A 25 7.85 10.19 -2.15
CA ALA A 25 8.25 10.29 -0.75
C ALA A 25 7.21 9.66 0.19
N LEU A 26 5.92 9.86 -0.09
CA LEU A 26 4.82 9.30 0.71
C LEU A 26 4.82 7.77 0.70
N HIS A 27 5.22 7.14 -0.42
CA HIS A 27 5.39 5.69 -0.51
C HIS A 27 6.36 5.14 0.53
N GLN A 28 7.45 5.86 0.79
CA GLN A 28 8.49 5.45 1.74
C GLN A 28 8.18 5.88 3.19
N ALA A 29 7.30 6.86 3.37
CA ALA A 29 6.99 7.46 4.68
C ALA A 29 5.78 6.83 5.40
N MET A 30 5.19 5.77 4.85
CA MET A 30 4.00 5.17 5.45
C MET A 30 4.33 4.52 6.80
N ALA A 31 3.74 5.05 7.87
CA ALA A 31 3.76 4.44 9.19
C ALA A 31 2.52 3.56 9.43
N LEU A 32 2.70 2.50 10.23
CA LEU A 32 1.58 1.71 10.76
C LEU A 32 0.81 2.51 11.81
N THR A 33 -0.05 3.41 11.36
CA THR A 33 -0.95 4.15 12.26
C THR A 33 -2.00 3.21 12.87
N PRO A 34 -2.64 3.57 13.99
CA PRO A 34 -3.72 2.75 14.56
C PRO A 34 -4.86 2.44 13.58
N ALA A 35 -5.19 3.38 12.69
CA ALA A 35 -6.21 3.20 11.66
C ALA A 35 -5.77 2.17 10.60
N VAL A 36 -4.52 2.27 10.11
CA VAL A 36 -3.95 1.27 9.19
C VAL A 36 -3.89 -0.09 9.87
N ALA A 37 -3.44 -0.15 11.12
CA ALA A 37 -3.38 -1.40 11.87
C ALA A 37 -4.77 -2.03 12.08
N ALA A 38 -5.81 -1.23 12.31
CA ALA A 38 -7.19 -1.72 12.40
C ALA A 38 -7.68 -2.30 11.06
N LEU A 39 -7.38 -1.65 9.94
CA LEU A 39 -7.72 -2.13 8.60
C LEU A 39 -7.05 -3.49 8.31
N TRP A 40 -5.74 -3.60 8.59
CA TRP A 40 -4.96 -4.82 8.37
C TRP A 40 -5.36 -5.98 9.29
N ARG A 41 -5.93 -5.69 10.47
CA ARG A 41 -6.51 -6.69 11.38
C ARG A 41 -7.99 -6.97 11.13
N SER A 42 -8.58 -6.42 10.08
CA SER A 42 -10.01 -6.60 9.84
C SER A 42 -10.34 -8.10 9.63
N PRO A 43 -11.41 -8.63 10.25
CA PRO A 43 -11.77 -10.04 10.10
C PRO A 43 -12.03 -10.45 8.65
N ALA A 44 -12.50 -9.51 7.82
CA ALA A 44 -12.72 -9.74 6.40
C ALA A 44 -11.40 -10.02 5.66
N LEU A 45 -10.39 -9.17 5.86
CA LEU A 45 -9.09 -9.33 5.22
C LEU A 45 -8.36 -10.58 5.73
N VAL A 46 -8.25 -10.73 7.05
CA VAL A 46 -7.58 -11.87 7.68
C VAL A 46 -8.27 -13.18 7.31
N GLY A 47 -9.61 -13.20 7.31
CA GLY A 47 -10.40 -14.35 6.88
C GLY A 47 -10.20 -14.71 5.39
N ALA A 48 -10.02 -13.72 4.51
CA ALA A 48 -9.70 -13.98 3.10
C ALA A 48 -8.34 -14.66 2.94
N VAL A 49 -7.30 -14.20 3.66
CA VAL A 49 -5.97 -14.80 3.64
C VAL A 49 -5.99 -16.24 4.16
N HIS A 50 -6.69 -16.48 5.28
CA HIS A 50 -6.87 -17.83 5.83
C HIS A 50 -7.53 -18.78 4.82
N LYS A 51 -8.56 -18.33 4.11
CA LYS A 51 -9.22 -19.14 3.08
C LYS A 51 -8.34 -19.39 1.86
N LEU A 52 -7.54 -18.40 1.45
CA LEU A 52 -6.67 -18.50 0.27
C LEU A 52 -5.52 -19.49 0.47
N LYS A 53 -4.87 -19.47 1.64
CA LYS A 53 -3.65 -20.26 1.89
C LYS A 53 -3.82 -21.39 2.91
N GLY A 54 -4.94 -21.46 3.62
CA GLY A 54 -5.18 -22.45 4.68
C GLY A 54 -4.37 -22.19 5.95
N TRP A 55 -3.73 -21.04 6.08
CA TRP A 55 -2.91 -20.69 7.25
C TRP A 55 -3.78 -20.50 8.48
N ARG A 56 -3.25 -20.85 9.66
CA ARG A 56 -3.94 -20.66 10.96
C ARG A 56 -3.49 -19.41 11.68
N SER A 57 -2.28 -18.96 11.39
CA SER A 57 -1.69 -17.75 11.93
C SER A 57 -1.06 -16.97 10.78
N VAL A 58 -1.25 -15.66 10.80
CA VAL A 58 -0.67 -14.74 9.81
C VAL A 58 -0.12 -13.54 10.56
N ALA A 59 1.01 -13.03 10.09
CA ALA A 59 1.61 -11.79 10.56
C ALA A 59 1.67 -10.81 9.39
N ALA A 60 1.47 -9.53 9.68
CA ALA A 60 1.73 -8.49 8.69
C ALA A 60 3.24 -8.27 8.58
N HIS A 61 3.72 -8.08 7.36
CA HIS A 61 5.09 -7.64 7.12
C HIS A 61 5.29 -6.23 7.75
N PRO A 62 6.46 -5.90 8.32
CA PRO A 62 6.68 -4.61 8.97
C PRO A 62 6.71 -3.42 8.00
N ILE A 63 6.78 -3.69 6.70
CA ILE A 63 6.74 -2.67 5.64
C ILE A 63 5.32 -2.57 5.09
N PHE A 64 4.73 -1.38 5.22
CA PHE A 64 3.44 -1.02 4.64
C PHE A 64 3.68 0.01 3.55
N ASN A 65 3.12 -0.22 2.36
CA ASN A 65 3.30 0.67 1.22
C ASN A 65 2.01 1.42 0.94
N ILE A 66 2.12 2.72 0.67
CA ILE A 66 1.10 3.47 -0.07
C ILE A 66 1.64 3.82 -1.43
N ARG A 67 0.82 3.70 -2.47
CA ARG A 67 1.25 3.91 -3.85
C ARG A 67 0.33 4.91 -4.52
N PRO A 68 0.38 6.20 -4.13
CA PRO A 68 -0.38 7.23 -4.82
C PRO A 68 0.09 7.30 -6.28
N LYS A 69 -0.87 7.39 -7.20
CA LYS A 69 -0.61 7.58 -8.62
C LYS A 69 -1.10 8.97 -8.99
N SER A 70 -0.18 9.89 -9.25
CA SER A 70 -0.49 11.19 -9.82
C SER A 70 -0.14 11.19 -11.32
N PRO A 71 -0.75 12.07 -12.13
CA PRO A 71 -0.37 12.24 -13.53
C PRO A 71 1.11 12.63 -13.72
N SER A 72 1.72 13.29 -12.72
CA SER A 72 3.13 13.70 -12.72
C SER A 72 4.08 12.59 -12.25
N ALA A 73 3.61 11.62 -11.46
CA ALA A 73 4.43 10.56 -10.87
C ALA A 73 4.77 9.44 -11.87
N ARG A 74 5.56 9.79 -12.90
CA ARG A 74 6.14 8.83 -13.85
C ARG A 74 7.12 7.85 -13.19
N GLU A 75 7.67 8.21 -12.02
CA GLU A 75 8.68 7.43 -11.30
C GLU A 75 8.15 6.12 -10.69
N LEU A 76 6.84 5.92 -10.67
CA LEU A 76 6.21 4.68 -10.18
C LEU A 76 5.79 3.74 -11.32
N ASN A 77 6.23 3.99 -12.56
CA ASN A 77 6.07 3.05 -13.68
C ASN A 77 7.15 1.97 -13.61
N TYR A 78 6.96 1.05 -12.68
CA TYR A 78 7.74 -0.18 -12.67
C TYR A 78 7.37 -1.01 -13.90
N GLY A 79 8.37 -1.50 -14.63
CA GLY A 79 8.15 -2.55 -15.62
C GLY A 79 7.51 -3.79 -14.97
N LEU A 80 7.10 -4.75 -15.78
CA LEU A 80 6.55 -6.01 -15.26
C LEU A 80 7.57 -6.67 -14.32
N HIS A 81 7.17 -6.90 -13.07
CA HIS A 81 8.01 -7.50 -12.03
C HIS A 81 7.14 -8.24 -11.00
N GLN A 82 7.80 -8.93 -10.07
CA GLN A 82 7.18 -9.56 -8.90
C GLN A 82 7.80 -8.97 -7.63
N ASP A 83 6.98 -8.64 -6.63
CA ASP A 83 7.45 -8.07 -5.35
C ASP A 83 8.54 -8.90 -4.64
N PRO A 84 8.53 -10.26 -4.66
CA PRO A 84 9.60 -11.08 -4.11
C PRO A 84 11.01 -10.76 -4.64
N ALA A 85 11.14 -10.16 -5.83
CA ALA A 85 12.43 -9.77 -6.39
C ALA A 85 13.20 -8.79 -5.48
N PHE A 86 12.50 -8.05 -4.61
CA PHE A 86 13.12 -7.13 -3.66
C PHE A 86 13.63 -7.80 -2.37
N TRP A 87 13.36 -9.09 -2.18
CA TRP A 87 13.73 -9.83 -0.96
C TRP A 87 14.92 -10.79 -1.15
N GLY A 88 15.47 -10.88 -2.36
CA GLY A 88 16.64 -11.72 -2.64
C GLY A 88 16.39 -13.20 -2.33
N GLU A 89 17.38 -13.87 -1.72
CA GLU A 89 17.29 -15.30 -1.39
C GLU A 89 16.19 -15.61 -0.37
N ALA A 90 15.88 -14.68 0.55
CA ALA A 90 14.82 -14.86 1.56
C ALA A 90 13.45 -15.07 0.93
N ALA A 91 13.24 -14.61 -0.31
CA ALA A 91 11.99 -14.78 -1.03
C ALA A 91 11.64 -16.26 -1.31
N ALA A 92 12.63 -17.16 -1.30
CA ALA A 92 12.42 -18.60 -1.45
C ALA A 92 11.89 -19.28 -0.17
N GLU A 93 12.04 -18.62 0.99
CA GLU A 93 11.71 -19.18 2.30
C GLU A 93 10.42 -18.62 2.89
N ILE A 94 9.86 -17.55 2.30
CA ILE A 94 8.66 -16.89 2.78
C ILE A 94 7.53 -17.00 1.77
N ASP A 95 6.37 -17.43 2.25
CA ASP A 95 5.13 -17.24 1.53
C ASP A 95 4.48 -15.95 2.00
N VAL A 96 4.24 -15.01 1.08
CA VAL A 96 3.56 -13.75 1.37
C VAL A 96 2.33 -13.59 0.49
N VAL A 97 1.22 -13.20 1.10
CA VAL A 97 0.03 -12.74 0.39
C VAL A 97 0.03 -11.22 0.40
N ALA A 98 0.12 -10.62 -0.79
CA ALA A 98 -0.05 -9.19 -0.95
C ALA A 98 -1.54 -8.83 -0.98
N ALA A 99 -1.95 -7.91 -0.11
CA ALA A 99 -3.28 -7.32 -0.14
C ALA A 99 -3.19 -5.87 -0.59
N TRP A 100 -3.93 -5.51 -1.64
CA TRP A 100 -4.02 -4.15 -2.14
C TRP A 100 -5.40 -3.57 -1.83
N LEU A 101 -5.43 -2.49 -1.05
CA LEU A 101 -6.66 -1.88 -0.56
C LEU A 101 -6.81 -0.48 -1.19
N PRO A 102 -7.74 -0.28 -2.14
CA PRO A 102 -7.96 1.02 -2.73
C PRO A 102 -8.56 1.99 -1.71
N LEU A 103 -7.88 3.12 -1.49
CA LEU A 103 -8.42 4.23 -0.68
C LEU A 103 -9.34 5.15 -1.50
N VAL A 104 -9.28 5.04 -2.83
CA VAL A 104 -10.02 5.83 -3.81
C VAL A 104 -10.49 4.92 -4.95
N PRO A 105 -11.54 5.28 -5.71
CA PRO A 105 -11.96 4.51 -6.88
C PRO A 105 -10.82 4.28 -7.86
N VAL A 106 -10.83 3.12 -8.51
CA VAL A 106 -9.76 2.65 -9.41
C VAL A 106 -10.35 2.44 -10.78
N SER A 107 -9.69 2.96 -11.81
CA SER A 107 -10.01 2.73 -13.22
C SER A 107 -8.97 1.82 -13.87
N GLU A 108 -9.32 1.29 -15.04
CA GLU A 108 -8.34 0.68 -15.96
C GLU A 108 -7.28 1.67 -16.44
#